data_AF-A0A3A0EAD3-F1
#
_entry.id   AF-A0A3A0EAD3-F1
#
_cell.length_a   1.000
_cell.length_b   1.000
_cell.length_c   1.000
_cell.angle_alpha   90.00
_cell.angle_beta   90.00
_cell.angle_gamma   90.00
#
_symmetry.space_group_name_H-M   'P 1'
#
loop_
_entity.id
_entity.type
_entity.pdbx_description
1 polymer ?
#
loop_
_entity_poly.entity_id
_entity_poly.type
_entity_poly.pdbx_seq_one_letter_code
_entity_poly.pdbx_strand_id
1 'polypeptide(L)'
;MTPPWILAVGATVGAAVLLLAWAVVWLANRRAAAALAAAVGEGILRPTSYVLAALAALAVLAAPSMPVQRIVASLQRLPKVQPIVAEVTVPAATKDFAVGAAFRASELQQYSISSEQDVAINTEVGKGYVQPLLIVEGGEPYQWQPGSAVPRAFDGDVTTLYVTNESDAPTKVSLRLITDVEQPQVRAIPIAAASVVGLFVIYLAIRLLAPRTSVIAAATAKETTAQPLFALLMGIGVVALVAFVFIPYNTFGEDVKMLKTSGITTIKVLAIILALWTASTSVADEIEGRTALTMLSKPVGRRQFILGKFLGIIWPIVLLFIVLGFVFLLTVSYKVVYDARESAKTTPEWTECFVEVVRIVPGLVLSFFEAVIMAAISIAVSTRLPMLPNLVICGSIYVLGHLAALIVKSSIGENVFVNFIGKLLSVVLPVLDHFEIEGAIAGASSVPASYLGWALLYSALYAGAAVLIVLILFEDRDLA
;
A
#
# COMPACT_ATOMS: atom_id res chain seq x y z
N MET A 1 -3.12 15.82 16.85
CA MET A 1 -4.32 15.91 15.99
C MET A 1 -4.18 14.87 14.88
N THR A 2 -5.20 14.03 14.69
CA THR A 2 -5.16 12.66 14.15
C THR A 2 -4.87 12.56 12.63
N PRO A 3 -3.61 12.37 12.20
CA PRO A 3 -3.14 12.16 10.81
C PRO A 3 -3.91 11.17 9.91
N PRO A 4 -4.53 10.07 10.40
CA PRO A 4 -5.23 9.15 9.50
C PRO A 4 -6.51 9.74 8.89
N TRP A 5 -6.84 11.00 9.20
CA TRP A 5 -8.00 11.68 8.64
C TRP A 5 -7.98 11.75 7.10
N ILE A 6 -6.83 11.89 6.43
CA ILE A 6 -6.75 11.89 4.96
C ILE A 6 -7.22 10.55 4.39
N LEU A 7 -6.74 9.45 4.96
CA LEU A 7 -7.13 8.10 4.57
C LEU A 7 -8.61 7.85 4.88
N ALA A 8 -9.09 8.37 6.01
CA ALA A 8 -10.50 8.32 6.39
C ALA A 8 -11.41 9.10 5.42
N VAL A 9 -11.00 10.29 4.99
CA VAL A 9 -11.68 11.08 3.96
C VAL A 9 -11.72 10.31 2.64
N GLY A 10 -10.59 9.75 2.21
CA GLY A 10 -10.54 8.91 1.00
C GLY A 10 -11.47 7.69 1.08
N ALA A 11 -11.48 6.97 2.22
CA ALA A 11 -12.41 5.86 2.44
C ALA A 11 -13.88 6.30 2.44
N THR A 12 -14.18 7.48 2.99
CA THR A 12 -15.53 8.08 2.99
C THR A 12 -15.97 8.45 1.58
N VAL A 13 -15.07 9.03 0.78
CA VAL A 13 -15.33 9.31 -0.66
C VAL A 13 -15.57 8.00 -1.41
N GLY A 14 -14.79 6.95 -1.16
CA GLY A 14 -15.01 5.63 -1.75
C GLY A 14 -16.38 5.04 -1.38
N ALA A 15 -16.79 5.15 -0.11
CA ALA A 15 -18.11 4.73 0.34
C ALA A 15 -19.24 5.54 -0.33
N ALA A 16 -19.07 6.86 -0.48
CA ALA A 16 -20.02 7.71 -1.19
C ALA A 16 -20.14 7.33 -2.68
N VAL A 17 -19.03 7.03 -3.35
CA VAL A 17 -19.03 6.52 -4.74
C VAL A 17 -19.78 5.20 -4.85
N LEU A 18 -19.60 4.27 -3.90
CA LEU A 18 -20.33 3.01 -3.87
C LEU A 18 -21.84 3.22 -3.66
N LEU A 19 -22.23 4.14 -2.79
CA LEU A 19 -23.64 4.49 -2.57
C LEU A 19 -24.26 5.15 -3.80
N LEU A 20 -23.53 6.04 -4.48
CA LEU A 20 -23.97 6.65 -5.75
C LEU A 20 -24.11 5.59 -6.84
N ALA A 21 -23.14 4.69 -6.98
CA ALA A 21 -23.21 3.58 -7.93
C ALA A 21 -24.43 2.68 -7.65
N TRP A 22 -24.68 2.36 -6.38
CA TRP A 22 -25.87 1.62 -5.98
C TRP A 22 -27.16 2.37 -6.28
N ALA A 23 -27.22 3.69 -6.04
CA ALA A 23 -28.39 4.52 -6.35
C ALA A 23 -28.69 4.55 -7.85
N VAL A 24 -27.66 4.66 -8.70
CA VAL A 24 -27.80 4.55 -10.16
C VAL A 24 -28.35 3.19 -10.56
N VAL A 25 -27.81 2.10 -9.99
CA VAL A 25 -28.33 0.75 -10.24
C VAL A 25 -29.76 0.59 -9.73
N TRP A 26 -30.12 1.22 -8.61
CA TRP A 26 -31.47 1.19 -8.05
C TRP A 26 -32.50 1.88 -8.94
N LEU A 27 -32.12 3.01 -9.54
CA LEU A 27 -32.93 3.72 -10.53
C LEU A 27 -33.10 2.91 -11.82
N ALA A 28 -32.04 2.25 -12.29
CA ALA A 28 -32.07 1.46 -13.52
C ALA A 28 -32.73 0.08 -13.36
N ASN A 29 -32.46 -0.61 -12.26
CA ASN A 29 -32.93 -1.98 -11.98
C ASN A 29 -33.02 -2.26 -10.48
N ARG A 30 -34.23 -2.12 -9.92
CA ARG A 30 -34.52 -2.34 -8.49
C ARG A 30 -34.16 -3.76 -8.01
N ARG A 31 -34.31 -4.78 -8.85
CA ARG A 31 -33.97 -6.17 -8.47
C ARG A 31 -32.46 -6.33 -8.32
N ALA A 32 -31.68 -5.78 -9.25
CA ALA A 32 -30.23 -5.80 -9.17
C ALA A 32 -29.72 -5.03 -7.94
N ALA A 33 -30.27 -3.85 -7.66
CA ALA A 33 -29.90 -3.07 -6.47
C ALA A 33 -30.23 -3.78 -5.15
N ALA A 34 -31.37 -4.48 -5.07
CA ALA A 34 -31.70 -5.30 -3.90
C ALA A 34 -30.71 -6.46 -3.72
N ALA A 35 -30.30 -7.12 -4.81
CA ALA A 35 -29.29 -8.18 -4.76
C ALA A 35 -27.91 -7.66 -4.32
N LEU A 36 -27.51 -6.47 -4.76
CA LEU A 36 -26.29 -5.79 -4.33
C LEU A 36 -26.35 -5.43 -2.84
N ALA A 37 -27.45 -4.85 -2.37
CA ALA A 37 -27.63 -4.53 -0.95
C ALA A 37 -27.58 -5.79 -0.08
N ALA A 38 -28.22 -6.89 -0.51
CA ALA A 38 -28.12 -8.18 0.17
C ALA A 38 -26.69 -8.73 0.17
N ALA A 39 -25.92 -8.53 -0.91
CA ALA A 39 -24.50 -8.90 -0.98
C ALA A 39 -23.69 -8.26 0.14
N VAL A 40 -23.91 -6.95 0.33
CA VAL A 40 -23.22 -6.16 1.35
C VAL A 40 -23.70 -6.54 2.75
N GLY A 41 -24.98 -6.85 2.91
CA GLY A 41 -25.61 -7.15 4.20
C GLY A 41 -25.38 -8.56 4.77
N GLU A 42 -25.10 -9.56 3.94
CA GLU A 42 -25.05 -10.97 4.38
C GLU A 42 -23.64 -11.58 4.46
N GLY A 43 -22.65 -10.97 3.80
CA GLY A 43 -21.29 -11.52 3.67
C GLY A 43 -20.21 -10.79 4.47
N ILE A 44 -18.95 -10.99 4.06
CA ILE A 44 -17.76 -10.35 4.67
C ILE A 44 -17.78 -8.82 4.52
N LEU A 45 -18.53 -8.29 3.56
CA LEU A 45 -18.65 -6.85 3.34
C LEU A 45 -19.40 -6.14 4.48
N ARG A 46 -20.22 -6.85 5.26
CA ARG A 46 -20.94 -6.26 6.39
C ARG A 46 -19.97 -5.77 7.47
N PRO A 47 -19.08 -6.59 8.06
CA PRO A 47 -18.11 -6.09 9.02
C PRO A 47 -17.13 -5.07 8.40
N THR A 48 -16.77 -5.20 7.12
CA THR A 48 -16.00 -4.17 6.41
C THR A 48 -16.75 -2.83 6.36
N SER A 49 -18.06 -2.82 6.16
CA SER A 49 -18.87 -1.60 6.15
C SER A 49 -18.93 -0.92 7.52
N TYR A 50 -18.82 -1.66 8.62
CA TYR A 50 -18.68 -1.07 9.96
C TYR A 50 -17.35 -0.35 10.14
N VAL A 51 -16.25 -0.90 9.59
CA VAL A 51 -14.95 -0.21 9.58
C VAL A 51 -15.02 1.05 8.73
N LEU A 52 -15.68 1.00 7.56
CA LEU A 52 -15.90 2.19 6.73
C LEU A 52 -16.75 3.25 7.44
N ALA A 53 -17.77 2.84 8.19
CA ALA A 53 -18.56 3.76 9.01
C ALA A 53 -17.73 4.40 10.13
N ALA A 54 -16.85 3.63 10.78
CA ALA A 54 -15.92 4.15 11.78
C ALA A 54 -14.91 5.15 11.17
N LEU A 55 -14.39 4.86 9.96
CA LEU A 55 -13.55 5.79 9.20
C LEU A 55 -14.32 7.06 8.81
N ALA A 56 -15.57 6.94 8.37
CA ALA A 56 -16.41 8.10 8.06
C ALA A 56 -16.67 8.97 9.31
N ALA A 57 -16.95 8.34 10.45
CA ALA A 57 -17.08 9.04 11.73
C ALA A 57 -15.78 9.75 12.11
N LEU A 58 -14.62 9.10 11.95
CA LEU A 58 -13.31 9.71 12.18
C LEU A 58 -13.07 10.91 11.26
N ALA A 59 -13.44 10.82 9.97
CA ALA A 59 -13.31 11.93 9.02
C ALA A 59 -14.18 13.13 9.44
N VAL A 60 -15.41 12.89 9.89
CA VAL A 60 -16.30 13.96 10.40
C VAL A 60 -15.74 14.59 11.67
N LEU A 61 -15.30 13.76 12.63
CA LEU A 61 -14.73 14.24 13.89
C LEU A 61 -13.43 15.05 13.68
N ALA A 62 -12.63 14.68 12.69
CA ALA A 62 -11.39 15.37 12.36
C ALA A 62 -11.60 16.63 11.50
N ALA A 63 -12.77 16.82 10.88
CA ALA A 63 -13.04 17.91 9.94
C ALA A 63 -12.70 19.33 10.46
N PRO A 64 -12.96 19.70 11.73
CA PRO A 64 -12.63 21.02 12.25
C PRO A 64 -11.13 21.33 12.27
N SER A 65 -10.29 20.29 12.31
CA SER A 65 -8.82 20.41 12.32
C SER A 65 -8.19 20.39 10.92
N MET A 66 -8.97 20.21 9.86
CA MET A 66 -8.47 20.04 8.50
C MET A 66 -8.30 21.38 7.77
N PRO A 67 -7.19 21.60 7.04
CA PRO A 67 -7.06 22.73 6.13
C PRO A 67 -7.84 22.50 4.82
N VAL A 68 -9.17 22.37 4.91
CA VAL A 68 -10.06 21.94 3.81
C VAL A 68 -9.85 22.75 2.53
N GLN A 69 -9.72 24.07 2.63
CA GLN A 69 -9.54 24.94 1.46
C GLN A 69 -8.24 24.63 0.69
N ARG A 70 -7.13 24.41 1.41
CA ARG A 70 -5.83 24.08 0.79
C ARG A 70 -5.83 22.69 0.18
N ILE A 71 -6.51 21.74 0.82
CA ILE A 71 -6.67 20.36 0.33
C ILE A 71 -7.48 20.34 -0.97
N VAL A 72 -8.62 21.03 -1.01
CA VAL A 72 -9.48 21.08 -2.20
C VAL A 72 -8.77 21.78 -3.35
N ALA A 73 -8.07 22.89 -3.09
CA ALA A 73 -7.25 23.56 -4.08
C ALA A 73 -6.14 22.64 -4.63
N SER A 74 -5.46 21.91 -3.74
CA SER A 74 -4.44 20.92 -4.12
C SER A 74 -5.02 19.77 -4.95
N LEU A 75 -6.19 19.21 -4.57
CA LEU A 75 -6.89 18.17 -5.34
C LEU A 75 -7.21 18.61 -6.78
N GLN A 76 -7.70 19.84 -6.95
CA GLN A 76 -8.03 20.38 -8.28
C GLN A 76 -6.78 20.67 -9.13
N ARG A 77 -5.65 20.95 -8.48
CA ARG A 77 -4.36 21.20 -9.15
C ARG A 77 -3.60 19.92 -9.50
N LEU A 78 -3.81 18.80 -8.79
CA LEU A 78 -3.13 17.52 -9.02
C LEU A 78 -2.98 17.12 -10.51
N PRO A 79 -4.03 17.13 -11.36
CA PRO A 79 -3.89 16.72 -12.76
C PRO A 79 -3.17 17.76 -13.65
N LYS A 80 -2.95 18.99 -13.16
CA LYS A 80 -2.40 20.11 -13.93
C LYS A 80 -0.92 20.39 -13.63
N VAL A 81 -0.38 19.83 -12.54
CA VAL A 81 1.02 20.06 -12.14
C VAL A 81 1.91 19.04 -12.84
N GLN A 82 2.89 19.52 -13.60
CA GLN A 82 3.90 18.69 -14.27
C GLN A 82 5.28 19.32 -14.09
N PRO A 83 6.34 18.51 -13.92
CA PRO A 83 7.70 19.03 -13.95
C PRO A 83 7.96 19.75 -15.26
N ILE A 84 8.55 20.93 -15.20
CA ILE A 84 8.95 21.69 -16.38
C ILE A 84 10.42 21.40 -16.61
N VAL A 85 10.71 20.67 -17.69
CA VAL A 85 12.06 20.47 -18.20
C VAL A 85 12.14 21.16 -19.54
N ALA A 86 12.90 22.25 -19.63
CA ALA A 86 13.07 23.01 -20.84
C ALA A 86 14.56 23.21 -21.12
N GLU A 87 14.98 22.93 -22.35
CA GLU A 87 16.29 23.31 -22.86
C GLU A 87 16.09 24.39 -23.90
N VAL A 88 16.70 25.56 -23.66
CA VAL A 88 16.56 26.72 -24.52
C VAL A 88 17.93 27.21 -24.91
N THR A 89 18.14 27.41 -26.21
CA THR A 89 19.36 28.05 -26.72
C THR A 89 19.15 29.55 -26.76
N VAL A 90 19.87 30.29 -25.93
CA VAL A 90 19.82 31.74 -25.88
C VAL A 90 20.96 32.29 -26.75
N PRO A 91 20.67 33.10 -27.79
CA PRO A 91 21.71 33.67 -28.64
C PRO A 91 22.67 34.57 -27.87
N ALA A 92 23.86 34.80 -28.44
CA ALA A 92 24.85 35.74 -27.91
C ALA A 92 24.26 37.17 -27.84
N ALA A 93 24.76 37.98 -26.90
CA ALA A 93 24.41 39.39 -26.73
C ALA A 93 22.88 39.68 -26.71
N THR A 94 22.08 38.76 -26.17
CA THR A 94 20.62 38.88 -26.14
C THR A 94 20.14 39.35 -24.76
N LYS A 95 19.39 40.45 -24.75
CA LYS A 95 18.72 40.98 -23.55
C LYS A 95 17.31 40.43 -23.44
N ASP A 96 16.95 39.94 -22.26
CA ASP A 96 15.59 39.49 -21.91
C ASP A 96 14.97 38.50 -22.91
N PHE A 97 15.68 37.42 -23.24
CA PHE A 97 15.12 36.33 -24.04
C PHE A 97 13.98 35.65 -23.28
N ALA A 98 12.77 35.65 -23.85
CA ALA A 98 11.59 35.12 -23.20
C ALA A 98 11.54 33.59 -23.29
N VAL A 99 11.55 32.93 -22.13
CA VAL A 99 11.35 31.50 -21.94
C VAL A 99 9.99 31.28 -21.29
N GLY A 100 9.08 30.62 -22.01
CA GLY A 100 7.77 30.27 -21.48
C GLY A 100 7.90 29.25 -20.35
N ALA A 101 7.59 29.66 -19.12
CA ALA A 101 7.65 28.81 -17.94
C ALA A 101 6.52 29.22 -16.99
N ALA A 102 5.36 28.57 -17.14
CA ALA A 102 4.18 28.82 -16.34
C ALA A 102 4.16 27.92 -15.10
N PHE A 103 4.52 28.47 -13.93
CA PHE A 103 4.49 27.76 -12.66
C PHE A 103 4.13 28.69 -11.49
N ARG A 104 3.63 28.11 -10.40
CA ARG A 104 3.48 28.84 -9.13
C ARG A 104 4.69 28.61 -8.27
N ALA A 105 5.22 29.67 -7.69
CA ALA A 105 6.35 29.53 -6.79
C ALA A 105 6.01 28.63 -5.59
N SER A 106 4.79 28.68 -5.06
CA SER A 106 4.32 27.82 -3.97
C SER A 106 4.31 26.32 -4.30
N GLU A 107 4.35 25.96 -5.58
CA GLU A 107 4.37 24.58 -6.06
C GLU A 107 5.80 24.09 -6.38
N LEU A 108 6.82 24.96 -6.33
CA LEU A 108 8.21 24.55 -6.54
C LEU A 108 8.73 23.74 -5.35
N GLN A 109 9.05 22.48 -5.60
CA GLN A 109 9.71 21.58 -4.65
C GLN A 109 11.23 21.68 -4.74
N GLN A 110 11.76 21.79 -5.96
CA GLN A 110 13.17 22.04 -6.23
C GLN A 110 13.31 22.60 -7.64
N TYR A 111 14.35 23.38 -7.88
CA TYR A 111 14.72 23.77 -9.24
C TYR A 111 16.22 23.75 -9.41
N SER A 112 16.64 23.32 -10.60
CA SER A 112 18.02 23.37 -11.06
C SER A 112 18.05 24.10 -12.38
N ILE A 113 18.90 25.12 -12.47
CA ILE A 113 19.12 25.87 -13.70
C ILE A 113 20.61 25.79 -14.01
N SER A 114 20.96 25.31 -15.20
CA SER A 114 22.35 25.26 -15.65
C SER A 114 22.52 26.02 -16.96
N SER A 115 23.65 26.68 -17.12
CA SER A 115 24.04 27.38 -18.33
C SER A 115 25.52 27.15 -18.60
N GLU A 116 25.93 27.17 -19.87
CA GLU A 116 27.34 27.08 -20.27
C GLU A 116 28.09 28.40 -20.07
N GLN A 117 27.37 29.51 -20.09
CA GLN A 117 27.86 30.87 -19.86
C GLN A 117 27.13 31.51 -18.66
N ASP A 118 27.68 32.60 -18.13
CA ASP A 118 26.99 33.39 -17.12
C ASP A 118 25.70 33.96 -17.68
N VAL A 119 24.60 33.81 -16.94
CA VAL A 119 23.28 34.25 -17.37
C VAL A 119 22.49 34.82 -16.20
N ALA A 120 21.86 35.98 -16.41
CA ALA A 120 20.90 36.56 -15.47
C ALA A 120 19.46 36.13 -15.82
N ILE A 121 18.70 35.66 -14.83
CA ILE A 121 17.31 35.22 -15.01
C ILE A 121 16.40 36.11 -14.18
N ASN A 122 15.30 36.57 -14.79
CA ASN A 122 14.33 37.48 -14.18
C ASN A 122 12.88 37.07 -14.51
N THR A 123 11.92 37.52 -13.70
CA THR A 123 10.48 37.34 -13.95
C THR A 123 9.84 38.55 -14.65
N GLU A 124 10.55 39.67 -14.72
CA GLU A 124 10.12 40.92 -15.36
C GLU A 124 11.15 41.37 -16.40
N VAL A 125 10.68 42.06 -17.44
CA VAL A 125 11.50 42.64 -18.50
C VAL A 125 12.32 43.82 -17.93
N GLY A 126 13.56 43.98 -18.41
CA GLY A 126 14.38 45.17 -18.16
C GLY A 126 15.23 45.12 -16.88
N LYS A 127 15.19 44.03 -16.12
CA LYS A 127 16.02 43.87 -14.90
C LYS A 127 17.45 43.39 -15.19
N GLY A 128 17.65 42.57 -16.23
CA GLY A 128 18.97 42.11 -16.69
C GLY A 128 19.95 41.74 -15.56
N TYR A 129 21.22 42.13 -15.71
CA TYR A 129 22.25 42.09 -14.66
C TYR A 129 22.19 43.29 -13.69
N VAL A 130 21.29 44.24 -13.91
CA VAL A 130 21.18 45.46 -13.09
C VAL A 130 20.48 45.15 -11.77
N GLN A 131 19.42 44.33 -11.81
CA GLN A 131 18.71 43.81 -10.63
C GLN A 131 18.33 42.34 -10.86
N PRO A 132 19.33 41.43 -10.94
CA PRO A 132 19.07 40.04 -11.28
C PRO A 132 18.33 39.34 -10.15
N LEU A 133 17.24 38.64 -10.49
CA LEU A 133 16.55 37.76 -9.54
C LEU A 133 17.44 36.59 -9.15
N LEU A 134 18.18 36.04 -10.13
CA LEU A 134 19.22 35.04 -9.92
C LEU A 134 20.27 35.13 -11.03
N ILE A 135 21.50 34.77 -10.68
CA ILE A 135 22.64 34.66 -11.59
C ILE A 135 23.04 33.19 -11.62
N VAL A 136 23.11 32.61 -12.82
CA VAL A 136 23.63 31.27 -13.05
C VAL A 136 25.02 31.42 -13.63
N GLU A 137 26.03 30.94 -12.91
CA GLU A 137 27.41 30.96 -13.37
C GLU A 137 27.64 29.87 -14.43
N GLY A 138 28.48 30.16 -15.42
CA GLY A 138 28.81 29.24 -16.50
C GLY A 138 29.44 27.96 -15.98
N GLY A 139 28.78 26.83 -16.21
CA GLY A 139 29.26 25.50 -15.79
C GLY A 139 28.85 25.07 -14.37
N GLU A 140 28.30 25.97 -13.54
CA GLU A 140 27.78 25.62 -12.22
C GLU A 140 26.23 25.68 -12.19
N PRO A 141 25.54 24.57 -11.89
CA PRO A 141 24.09 24.58 -11.82
C PRO A 141 23.61 25.31 -10.57
N TYR A 142 22.77 26.32 -10.75
CA TYR A 142 22.04 26.95 -9.65
C TYR A 142 20.95 26.00 -9.14
N GLN A 143 21.13 25.45 -7.94
CA GLN A 143 20.21 24.49 -7.34
C GLN A 143 19.57 25.04 -6.07
N TRP A 144 18.25 25.03 -6.05
CA TRP A 144 17.47 25.34 -4.87
C TRP A 144 16.58 24.17 -4.48
N GLN A 145 16.57 23.88 -3.18
CA GLN A 145 15.66 22.94 -2.53
C GLN A 145 15.39 23.43 -1.11
N PRO A 146 14.24 23.10 -0.48
CA PRO A 146 13.99 23.43 0.91
C PRO A 146 15.17 23.00 1.82
N GLY A 147 15.79 23.96 2.51
CA GLY A 147 16.98 23.75 3.34
C GLY A 147 18.33 23.93 2.64
N SER A 148 18.38 24.32 1.36
CA SER A 148 19.62 24.73 0.70
C SER A 148 20.15 26.04 1.28
N ALA A 149 21.48 26.23 1.21
CA ALA A 149 22.12 27.50 1.60
C ALA A 149 21.68 28.69 0.73
N VAL A 150 21.20 28.39 -0.48
CA VAL A 150 20.71 29.37 -1.45
C VAL A 150 19.25 29.74 -1.11
N PRO A 151 18.89 31.04 -1.04
CA PRO A 151 17.52 31.47 -0.79
C PRO A 151 16.60 31.17 -1.97
N ARG A 152 15.30 31.06 -1.71
CA ARG A 152 14.29 30.88 -2.75
C ARG A 152 14.15 32.17 -3.56
N ALA A 153 14.40 32.09 -4.87
CA ALA A 153 14.39 33.26 -5.74
C ALA A 153 12.99 33.62 -6.28
N PHE A 154 12.12 32.63 -6.51
CA PHE A 154 10.80 32.85 -7.09
C PHE A 154 9.71 33.09 -6.03
N ASP A 155 8.87 34.09 -6.29
CA ASP A 155 7.65 34.37 -5.54
C ASP A 155 6.46 34.60 -6.48
N GLY A 156 5.24 34.30 -6.01
CA GLY A 156 4.01 34.44 -6.79
C GLY A 156 3.84 33.48 -7.96
N ASP A 157 2.98 33.87 -8.90
CA ASP A 157 2.70 33.13 -10.14
C ASP A 157 3.63 33.65 -11.26
N VAL A 158 4.48 32.76 -11.80
CA VAL A 158 5.44 33.08 -12.87
C VAL A 158 4.92 32.49 -14.19
N THR A 159 4.89 33.29 -15.25
CA THR A 159 4.41 32.88 -16.60
C THR A 159 5.53 32.80 -17.63
N THR A 160 6.47 33.75 -17.56
CA THR A 160 7.61 33.87 -18.46
C THR A 160 8.87 34.19 -17.66
N LEU A 161 9.96 33.50 -17.96
CA LEU A 161 11.29 33.82 -17.47
C LEU A 161 12.03 34.59 -18.56
N TYR A 162 12.68 35.68 -18.19
CA TYR A 162 13.52 36.48 -19.07
C TYR A 162 14.97 36.16 -18.78
N VAL A 163 15.66 35.70 -19.81
CA VAL A 163 17.03 35.20 -19.74
C VAL A 163 17.94 36.17 -20.48
N THR A 164 18.87 36.80 -19.78
CA THR A 164 19.82 37.75 -20.36
C THR A 164 21.19 37.11 -20.47
N ASN A 165 21.70 37.03 -21.70
CA ASN A 165 23.03 36.55 -22.03
C ASN A 165 23.84 37.71 -22.62
N GLU A 166 24.77 38.27 -21.83
CA GLU A 166 25.68 39.34 -22.28
C GLU A 166 27.01 38.78 -22.85
N SER A 167 27.17 37.45 -22.90
CA SER A 167 28.37 36.84 -23.48
C SER A 167 28.36 36.86 -25.01
N ASP A 168 29.57 36.73 -25.59
CA ASP A 168 29.80 36.72 -27.03
C ASP A 168 29.47 35.35 -27.68
N ALA A 169 29.07 34.36 -26.88
CA ALA A 169 28.73 33.01 -27.33
C ALA A 169 27.25 32.67 -27.05
N PRO A 170 26.59 31.89 -27.94
CA PRO A 170 25.28 31.33 -27.60
C PRO A 170 25.42 30.34 -26.44
N THR A 171 24.46 30.33 -25.52
CA THR A 171 24.46 29.43 -24.36
C THR A 171 23.21 28.56 -24.35
N LYS A 172 23.37 27.29 -23.97
CA LYS A 172 22.25 26.39 -23.69
C LYS A 172 21.87 26.49 -22.23
N VAL A 173 20.67 26.97 -21.97
CA VAL A 173 20.10 27.02 -20.62
C VAL A 173 19.20 25.82 -20.43
N SER A 174 19.55 24.96 -19.49
CA SER A 174 18.70 23.86 -19.04
C SER A 174 17.94 24.31 -17.78
N LEU A 175 16.62 24.27 -17.86
CA LEU A 175 15.69 24.59 -16.77
C LEU A 175 15.01 23.30 -16.35
N ARG A 176 15.30 22.84 -15.13
CA ARG A 176 14.63 21.71 -14.50
C ARG A 176 13.90 22.17 -13.25
N LEU A 177 12.62 22.51 -13.41
CA LEU A 177 11.73 22.92 -12.32
C LEU A 177 10.88 21.72 -11.94
N ILE A 178 11.08 21.19 -10.73
CA ILE A 178 10.26 20.11 -10.20
C ILE A 178 9.18 20.76 -9.34
N THR A 179 7.98 20.80 -9.88
CA THR A 179 6.79 21.31 -9.20
C THR A 179 5.93 20.16 -8.68
N ASP A 180 5.32 20.34 -7.51
CA ASP A 180 4.27 19.49 -6.96
C ASP A 180 3.19 20.37 -6.33
N VAL A 181 2.02 19.80 -6.03
CA VAL A 181 0.99 20.51 -5.27
C VAL A 181 1.50 20.91 -3.88
N GLU A 182 0.94 22.00 -3.33
CA GLU A 182 1.31 22.51 -1.99
C GLU A 182 1.24 21.43 -0.90
N GLN A 183 0.30 20.48 -1.03
CA GLN A 183 0.17 19.33 -0.13
C GLN A 183 0.17 17.99 -0.90
N PRO A 184 1.34 17.34 -1.08
CA PRO A 184 1.44 16.06 -1.79
C PRO A 184 0.66 14.92 -1.13
N GLN A 185 0.39 15.02 0.18
CA GLN A 185 -0.35 14.03 0.98
C GLN A 185 -1.75 13.76 0.44
N VAL A 186 -2.33 14.74 -0.25
CA VAL A 186 -3.65 14.69 -0.87
C VAL A 186 -3.79 13.57 -1.90
N ARG A 187 -2.68 13.10 -2.50
CA ARG A 187 -2.66 11.95 -3.43
C ARG A 187 -3.18 10.66 -2.81
N ALA A 188 -3.15 10.53 -1.49
CA ALA A 188 -3.68 9.34 -0.81
C ALA A 188 -5.22 9.28 -0.81
N ILE A 189 -5.92 10.40 -0.96
CA ILE A 189 -7.40 10.43 -0.99
C ILE A 189 -7.96 9.60 -2.15
N PRO A 190 -7.61 9.85 -3.43
CA PRO A 190 -8.12 9.06 -4.54
C PRO A 190 -7.65 7.59 -4.48
N ILE A 191 -6.44 7.32 -3.99
CA ILE A 191 -5.92 5.96 -3.84
C ILE A 191 -6.74 5.19 -2.79
N ALA A 192 -6.98 5.78 -1.61
CA ALA A 192 -7.80 5.16 -0.58
C ALA A 192 -9.25 4.94 -1.05
N ALA A 193 -9.84 5.91 -1.76
CA ALA A 193 -11.15 5.77 -2.37
C ALA A 193 -11.20 4.62 -3.39
N ALA A 194 -10.21 4.56 -4.29
CA ALA A 194 -10.09 3.51 -5.29
C ALA A 194 -9.89 2.12 -4.66
N SER A 195 -9.11 2.01 -3.58
CA SER A 195 -8.93 0.75 -2.83
C SER A 195 -10.23 0.26 -2.21
N VAL A 196 -11.03 1.15 -1.61
CA VAL A 196 -12.35 0.80 -1.04
C VAL A 196 -13.31 0.36 -2.13
N VAL A 197 -13.42 1.13 -3.22
CA VAL A 197 -14.27 0.77 -4.36
C VAL A 197 -13.81 -0.54 -4.98
N GLY A 198 -12.51 -0.70 -5.20
CA GLY A 198 -11.89 -1.89 -5.76
C GLY A 198 -12.20 -3.15 -4.95
N LEU A 199 -12.12 -3.08 -3.62
CA LEU A 199 -12.47 -4.21 -2.74
C LEU A 199 -13.92 -4.68 -2.95
N PHE A 200 -14.87 -3.75 -2.96
CA PHE A 200 -16.29 -4.06 -3.18
C PHE A 200 -16.55 -4.56 -4.60
N VAL A 201 -15.94 -3.92 -5.59
CA VAL A 201 -16.06 -4.33 -7.00
C VAL A 201 -15.49 -5.72 -7.22
N ILE A 202 -14.33 -6.06 -6.63
CA ILE A 202 -13.74 -7.40 -6.72
C ILE A 202 -14.68 -8.45 -6.10
N TYR A 203 -15.21 -8.19 -4.90
CA TYR A 203 -16.17 -9.09 -4.26
C TYR A 203 -17.41 -9.33 -5.13
N LEU A 204 -17.99 -8.26 -5.66
CA LEU A 204 -19.18 -8.32 -6.52
C LEU A 204 -18.87 -8.96 -7.88
N ALA A 205 -17.70 -8.71 -8.46
CA ALA A 205 -17.25 -9.31 -9.70
C ALA A 205 -17.07 -10.82 -9.56
N ILE A 206 -16.47 -11.30 -8.46
CA ILE A 206 -16.37 -12.74 -8.15
C ILE A 206 -17.77 -13.36 -8.03
N ARG A 207 -18.71 -12.67 -7.37
CA ARG A 207 -20.10 -13.12 -7.24
C ARG A 207 -20.82 -13.21 -8.59
N LEU A 208 -20.56 -12.27 -9.50
CA LEU A 208 -21.19 -12.21 -10.82
C LEU A 208 -20.58 -13.22 -11.80
N LEU A 209 -19.25 -13.29 -11.87
CA LEU A 209 -18.51 -14.11 -12.83
C LEU A 209 -18.48 -15.58 -12.45
N ALA A 210 -18.47 -15.90 -11.15
CA ALA A 210 -18.36 -17.27 -10.64
C ALA A 210 -19.36 -17.53 -9.48
N PRO A 211 -20.69 -17.53 -9.76
CA PRO A 211 -21.72 -17.56 -8.72
C PRO A 211 -21.65 -18.81 -7.83
N ARG A 212 -21.39 -20.00 -8.41
CA ARG A 212 -21.30 -21.26 -7.63
C ARG A 212 -20.11 -21.23 -6.67
N THR A 213 -18.94 -20.80 -7.16
CA THR A 213 -17.72 -20.64 -6.36
C THR A 213 -17.89 -19.60 -5.26
N SER A 214 -18.55 -18.47 -5.58
CA SER A 214 -18.81 -17.38 -4.64
C SER A 214 -19.72 -17.79 -3.48
N VAL A 215 -20.73 -18.63 -3.72
CA VAL A 215 -21.61 -19.13 -2.65
C VAL A 215 -20.83 -19.99 -1.65
N ILE A 216 -19.94 -20.86 -2.14
CA ILE A 216 -19.06 -21.67 -1.28
C ILE A 216 -18.10 -20.77 -0.51
N ALA A 217 -17.46 -19.82 -1.20
CA ALA A 217 -16.54 -18.87 -0.57
C ALA A 217 -17.23 -18.04 0.52
N ALA A 218 -18.45 -17.54 0.29
CA ALA A 218 -19.20 -16.78 1.26
C ALA A 218 -19.61 -17.62 2.47
N ALA A 219 -19.99 -18.89 2.26
CA ALA A 219 -20.31 -19.82 3.34
C ALA A 219 -19.08 -20.11 4.21
N THR A 220 -17.95 -20.46 3.60
CA THR A 220 -16.68 -20.70 4.31
C THR A 220 -16.21 -19.44 5.03
N ALA A 221 -16.23 -18.27 4.39
CA ALA A 221 -15.83 -17.02 5.03
C ALA A 221 -16.69 -16.70 6.27
N LYS A 222 -18.01 -16.94 6.18
CA LYS A 222 -18.94 -16.72 7.29
C LYS A 222 -18.70 -17.70 8.44
N GLU A 223 -18.46 -18.97 8.12
CA GLU A 223 -18.09 -20.00 9.09
C GLU A 223 -16.80 -19.62 9.82
N THR A 224 -15.72 -19.30 9.08
CA THR A 224 -14.44 -18.89 9.65
C THR A 224 -14.56 -17.66 10.55
N THR A 225 -15.30 -16.65 10.11
CA THR A 225 -15.49 -15.41 10.88
C THR A 225 -16.28 -15.66 12.17
N ALA A 226 -17.14 -16.68 12.17
CA ALA A 226 -17.92 -17.08 13.35
C ALA A 226 -17.13 -17.99 14.31
N GLN A 227 -16.01 -18.59 13.89
CA GLN A 227 -15.18 -19.41 14.77
C GLN A 227 -14.56 -18.56 15.90
N PRO A 228 -14.47 -19.08 17.14
CA PRO A 228 -13.85 -18.36 18.26
C PRO A 228 -12.40 -17.93 17.99
N LEU A 229 -11.66 -18.71 17.21
CA LEU A 229 -10.27 -18.39 16.86
C LEU A 229 -10.16 -17.03 16.13
N PHE A 230 -11.09 -16.71 15.24
CA PHE A 230 -11.06 -15.43 14.52
C PHE A 230 -11.16 -14.25 15.48
N ALA A 231 -12.12 -14.30 16.41
CA ALA A 231 -12.29 -13.27 17.45
C ALA A 231 -11.08 -13.22 18.40
N LEU A 232 -10.51 -14.37 18.76
CA LEU A 232 -9.32 -14.46 19.59
C LEU A 232 -8.11 -13.78 18.93
N LEU A 233 -7.81 -14.12 17.67
CA LEU A 233 -6.69 -13.53 16.92
C LEU A 233 -6.90 -12.02 16.71
N MET A 234 -8.14 -11.60 16.44
CA MET A 234 -8.48 -10.19 16.33
C MET A 234 -8.27 -9.44 17.66
N GLY A 235 -8.74 -10.01 18.77
CA GLY A 235 -8.55 -9.44 20.11
C GLY A 235 -7.08 -9.35 20.50
N ILE A 236 -6.32 -10.43 20.32
CA ILE A 236 -4.86 -10.46 20.56
C ILE A 236 -4.16 -9.41 19.71
N GLY A 237 -4.50 -9.31 18.42
CA GLY A 237 -3.92 -8.31 17.52
C GLY A 237 -4.17 -6.88 17.98
N VAL A 238 -5.41 -6.54 18.34
CA VAL A 238 -5.76 -5.21 18.87
C VAL A 238 -4.97 -4.90 20.14
N VAL A 239 -4.96 -5.83 21.09
CA VAL A 239 -4.26 -5.66 22.37
C VAL A 239 -2.75 -5.50 22.17
N ALA A 240 -2.14 -6.35 21.33
CA ALA A 240 -0.71 -6.28 21.03
C ALA A 240 -0.32 -4.95 20.37
N LEU A 241 -1.07 -4.51 19.36
CA LEU A 241 -0.81 -3.24 18.66
C LEU A 241 -0.92 -2.02 19.56
N VAL A 242 -1.88 -2.04 20.50
CA VAL A 242 -2.00 -0.97 21.51
C VAL A 242 -0.88 -1.06 22.54
N ALA A 243 -0.52 -2.26 23.00
CA ALA A 243 0.57 -2.47 23.95
C ALA A 243 1.92 -1.98 23.40
N PHE A 244 2.21 -2.23 22.12
CA PHE A 244 3.44 -1.77 21.45
C PHE A 244 3.65 -0.26 21.51
N VAL A 245 2.59 0.55 21.65
CA VAL A 245 2.72 2.00 21.83
C VAL A 245 3.44 2.37 23.13
N PHE A 246 3.19 1.60 24.20
CA PHE A 246 3.67 1.89 25.54
C PHE A 246 4.94 1.13 25.91
N ILE A 247 5.33 0.12 25.12
CA ILE A 247 6.55 -0.64 25.36
C ILE A 247 7.76 0.17 24.86
N PRO A 248 8.73 0.49 25.73
CA PRO A 248 9.97 1.12 25.29
C PRO A 248 10.81 0.08 24.54
N TYR A 249 11.18 0.40 23.30
CA TYR A 249 12.05 -0.47 22.49
C TYR A 249 13.53 -0.30 22.85
N ASN A 250 13.85 0.66 23.73
CA ASN A 250 15.21 1.03 24.12
C ASN A 250 16.10 1.30 22.90
N THR A 251 15.50 1.83 21.83
CA THR A 251 16.24 2.29 20.67
C THR A 251 16.49 3.78 20.81
N PHE A 252 17.69 4.26 20.49
CA PHE A 252 18.07 5.67 20.64
C PHE A 252 17.34 6.59 19.64
N GLY A 253 16.02 6.73 19.79
CA GLY A 253 15.16 7.57 18.95
C GLY A 253 14.57 6.88 17.72
N GLU A 254 14.61 5.54 17.63
CA GLU A 254 14.08 4.77 16.50
C GLU A 254 12.82 3.96 16.85
N ASP A 255 12.16 4.28 17.96
CA ASP A 255 11.04 3.50 18.49
C ASP A 255 9.85 3.42 17.52
N VAL A 256 9.60 4.48 16.74
CA VAL A 256 8.56 4.48 15.69
C VAL A 256 8.87 3.42 14.63
N LYS A 257 10.14 3.22 14.27
CA LYS A 257 10.55 2.21 13.29
C LYS A 257 10.31 0.80 13.85
N MET A 258 10.71 0.56 15.10
CA MET A 258 10.51 -0.73 15.76
C MET A 258 9.03 -1.08 15.92
N LEU A 259 8.17 -0.10 16.25
CA LEU A 259 6.73 -0.30 16.30
C LEU A 259 6.17 -0.66 14.92
N LYS A 260 6.63 -0.01 13.85
CA LYS A 260 6.20 -0.32 12.47
C LYS A 260 6.55 -1.76 12.09
N THR A 261 7.79 -2.18 12.32
CA THR A 261 8.20 -3.56 12.03
C THR A 261 7.41 -4.56 12.87
N SER A 262 7.35 -4.35 14.19
CA SER A 262 6.65 -5.25 15.12
C SER A 262 5.16 -5.40 14.81
N GLY A 263 4.49 -4.29 14.46
CA GLY A 263 3.06 -4.30 14.15
C GLY A 263 2.74 -5.01 12.83
N ILE A 264 3.55 -4.80 11.78
CA ILE A 264 3.40 -5.50 10.50
C ILE A 264 3.58 -7.00 10.71
N THR A 265 4.66 -7.40 11.37
CA THR A 265 4.97 -8.81 11.64
C THR A 265 3.87 -9.46 12.50
N THR A 266 3.32 -8.75 13.48
CA THR A 266 2.23 -9.26 14.32
C THR A 266 0.97 -9.53 13.49
N ILE A 267 0.53 -8.58 12.65
CA ILE A 267 -0.64 -8.76 11.79
C ILE A 267 -0.40 -9.91 10.80
N LYS A 268 0.80 -9.98 10.21
CA LYS A 268 1.22 -11.04 9.29
C LYS A 268 1.13 -12.42 9.92
N VAL A 269 1.74 -12.61 11.09
CA VAL A 269 1.75 -13.90 11.80
C VAL A 269 0.33 -14.31 12.21
N LEU A 270 -0.48 -13.38 12.74
CA LEU A 270 -1.88 -13.68 13.09
C LEU A 270 -2.70 -14.08 11.86
N ALA A 271 -2.50 -13.41 10.72
CA ALA A 271 -3.15 -13.76 9.47
C ALA A 271 -2.74 -15.15 8.95
N ILE A 272 -1.45 -15.50 9.05
CA ILE A 272 -0.95 -16.82 8.67
C ILE A 272 -1.52 -17.90 9.59
N ILE A 273 -1.53 -17.69 10.91
CA ILE A 273 -2.16 -18.63 11.85
C ILE A 273 -3.63 -18.86 11.49
N LEU A 274 -4.39 -17.79 11.21
CA LEU A 274 -5.77 -17.90 10.74
C LEU A 274 -5.87 -18.70 9.45
N ALA A 275 -5.00 -18.43 8.48
CA ALA A 275 -4.97 -19.11 7.18
C ALA A 275 -4.73 -20.62 7.34
N LEU A 276 -3.70 -21.00 8.10
CA LEU A 276 -3.32 -22.39 8.32
C LEU A 276 -4.39 -23.18 9.08
N TRP A 277 -4.97 -22.56 10.11
CA TRP A 277 -6.05 -23.17 10.89
C TRP A 277 -7.32 -23.37 10.05
N THR A 278 -7.72 -22.33 9.32
CA THR A 278 -8.94 -22.37 8.52
C THR A 278 -8.79 -23.35 7.36
N ALA A 279 -7.64 -23.37 6.68
CA ALA A 279 -7.37 -24.35 5.65
C ALA A 279 -7.44 -25.78 6.20
N SER A 280 -6.85 -26.03 7.37
CA SER A 280 -6.90 -27.35 8.00
C SER A 280 -8.31 -27.79 8.35
N THR A 281 -9.08 -26.96 9.06
CA THR A 281 -10.43 -27.34 9.52
C THR A 281 -11.44 -27.37 8.38
N SER A 282 -11.42 -26.40 7.47
CA SER A 282 -12.43 -26.32 6.40
C SER A 282 -12.21 -27.31 5.26
N VAL A 283 -11.00 -27.88 5.12
CA VAL A 283 -10.65 -28.82 4.05
C VAL A 283 -10.38 -30.21 4.61
N ALA A 284 -9.52 -30.35 5.62
CA ALA A 284 -9.18 -31.68 6.14
C ALA A 284 -10.39 -32.34 6.82
N ASP A 285 -11.12 -31.63 7.69
CA ASP A 285 -12.26 -32.20 8.41
C ASP A 285 -13.43 -32.53 7.47
N GLU A 286 -13.63 -31.74 6.40
CA GLU A 286 -14.69 -32.01 5.42
C GLU A 286 -14.38 -33.18 4.50
N ILE A 287 -13.10 -33.39 4.19
CA ILE A 287 -12.67 -34.53 3.38
C ILE A 287 -12.64 -35.82 4.22
N GLU A 288 -12.16 -35.76 5.46
CA GLU A 288 -12.09 -36.92 6.36
C GLU A 288 -13.47 -37.30 6.92
N GLY A 289 -14.30 -36.32 7.27
CA GLY A 289 -15.67 -36.51 7.75
C GLY A 289 -16.68 -36.94 6.69
N ARG A 290 -16.26 -37.17 5.44
CA ARG A 290 -17.10 -37.52 4.26
C ARG A 290 -18.22 -36.51 3.96
N THR A 291 -18.24 -35.33 4.58
CA THR A 291 -19.23 -34.28 4.32
C THR A 291 -19.02 -33.62 2.96
N ALA A 292 -17.81 -33.69 2.40
CA ALA A 292 -17.54 -33.28 1.01
C ALA A 292 -18.41 -34.06 -0.01
N LEU A 293 -18.73 -35.33 0.25
CA LEU A 293 -19.54 -36.17 -0.65
C LEU A 293 -21.00 -35.71 -0.72
N THR A 294 -21.56 -35.22 0.39
CA THR A 294 -22.95 -34.74 0.42
C THR A 294 -23.08 -33.42 -0.34
N MET A 295 -22.05 -32.59 -0.33
CA MET A 295 -21.98 -31.35 -1.12
C MET A 295 -21.79 -31.62 -2.62
N LEU A 296 -21.04 -32.66 -2.99
CA LEU A 296 -20.86 -33.11 -4.37
C LEU A 296 -22.11 -33.77 -4.99
N SER A 297 -23.13 -34.09 -4.17
CA SER A 297 -24.44 -34.54 -4.67
C SER A 297 -25.27 -33.40 -5.29
N LYS A 298 -24.91 -32.14 -5.00
CA LYS A 298 -25.38 -30.95 -5.72
C LYS A 298 -24.50 -30.73 -6.95
N PRO A 299 -24.96 -30.04 -8.02
CA PRO A 299 -24.22 -29.86 -9.27
C PRO A 299 -23.04 -28.85 -9.13
N VAL A 300 -22.09 -29.16 -8.24
CA VAL A 300 -20.88 -28.41 -7.93
C VAL A 300 -19.69 -29.28 -8.28
N GLY A 301 -18.85 -28.80 -9.21
CA GLY A 301 -17.64 -29.54 -9.60
C GLY A 301 -16.55 -29.46 -8.53
N ARG A 302 -15.68 -30.47 -8.48
CA ARG A 302 -14.50 -30.52 -7.57
C ARG A 302 -13.63 -29.25 -7.65
N ARG A 303 -13.42 -28.72 -8.85
CA ARG A 303 -12.66 -27.48 -9.10
C ARG A 303 -13.34 -26.24 -8.48
N GLN A 304 -14.66 -26.18 -8.55
CA GLN A 304 -15.45 -25.07 -7.97
C GLN A 304 -15.42 -25.12 -6.43
N PHE A 305 -15.42 -26.33 -5.86
CA PHE A 305 -15.30 -26.53 -4.42
C PHE A 305 -13.97 -25.99 -3.87
N ILE A 306 -12.84 -26.41 -4.45
CA ILE A 306 -11.50 -25.97 -4.01
C ILE A 306 -11.31 -24.47 -4.19
N LEU A 307 -11.63 -23.91 -5.36
CA LEU A 307 -11.51 -22.48 -5.61
C LEU A 307 -12.41 -21.66 -4.67
N GLY A 308 -13.60 -22.19 -4.36
CA GLY A 308 -14.52 -21.59 -3.40
C GLY A 308 -13.92 -21.54 -2.00
N LYS A 309 -13.33 -22.66 -1.53
CA LYS A 309 -12.66 -22.76 -0.24
C LYS A 309 -11.47 -21.81 -0.13
N PHE A 310 -10.62 -21.75 -1.14
CA PHE A 310 -9.48 -20.84 -1.18
C PHE A 310 -9.91 -19.37 -1.09
N LEU A 311 -10.86 -18.94 -1.92
CA LEU A 311 -11.41 -17.57 -1.85
C LEU A 311 -12.14 -17.31 -0.52
N GLY A 312 -12.80 -18.33 0.03
CA GLY A 312 -13.47 -18.27 1.32
C GLY A 312 -12.53 -18.07 2.51
N ILE A 313 -11.29 -18.58 2.43
CA ILE A 313 -10.23 -18.36 3.42
C ILE A 313 -9.61 -16.96 3.27
N ILE A 314 -9.48 -16.46 2.04
CA ILE A 314 -8.94 -15.12 1.78
C ILE A 314 -9.81 -14.02 2.40
N TRP A 315 -11.13 -14.12 2.35
CA TRP A 315 -12.03 -13.06 2.84
C TRP A 315 -11.89 -12.74 4.35
N PRO A 316 -11.87 -13.72 5.26
CA PRO A 316 -11.54 -13.49 6.67
C PRO A 316 -10.17 -12.87 6.88
N ILE A 317 -9.15 -13.28 6.10
CA ILE A 317 -7.81 -12.68 6.14
C ILE A 317 -7.88 -11.20 5.76
N VAL A 318 -8.57 -10.87 4.66
CA VAL A 318 -8.80 -9.47 4.22
C VAL A 318 -9.47 -8.68 5.34
N LEU A 319 -10.50 -9.22 5.99
CA LEU A 319 -11.20 -8.55 7.08
C LEU A 319 -10.25 -8.31 8.28
N LEU A 320 -9.43 -9.29 8.63
CA LEU A 320 -8.42 -9.16 9.70
C LEU A 320 -7.41 -8.06 9.38
N PHE A 321 -6.89 -7.99 8.14
CA PHE A 321 -6.00 -6.92 7.69
C PHE A 321 -6.66 -5.54 7.69
N ILE A 322 -7.93 -5.44 7.31
CA ILE A 322 -8.68 -4.17 7.32
C ILE A 322 -8.84 -3.66 8.77
N VAL A 323 -9.29 -4.52 9.69
CA VAL A 323 -9.54 -4.14 11.08
C VAL A 323 -8.22 -3.84 11.82
N LEU A 324 -7.27 -4.79 11.81
CA LEU A 324 -5.99 -4.59 12.49
C LEU A 324 -5.13 -3.53 11.82
N GLY A 325 -5.16 -3.43 10.49
CA GLY A 325 -4.50 -2.36 9.74
C GLY A 325 -5.05 -0.99 10.13
N PHE A 326 -6.38 -0.83 10.26
CA PHE A 326 -6.97 0.42 10.74
C PHE A 326 -6.50 0.78 12.16
N VAL A 327 -6.52 -0.18 13.09
CA VAL A 327 -6.00 0.02 14.46
C VAL A 327 -4.52 0.39 14.42
N PHE A 328 -3.74 -0.26 13.57
CA PHE A 328 -2.31 -0.02 13.46
C PHE A 328 -1.97 1.37 12.91
N LEU A 329 -2.73 1.87 11.93
CA LEU A 329 -2.58 3.25 11.44
C LEU A 329 -2.84 4.26 12.58
N LEU A 330 -3.80 3.99 13.46
CA LEU A 330 -4.08 4.81 14.64
C LEU A 330 -2.94 4.74 15.67
N THR A 331 -2.43 3.54 15.97
CA THR A 331 -1.37 3.36 16.98
C THR A 331 -0.04 3.98 16.55
N VAL A 332 0.34 3.85 15.27
CA VAL A 332 1.54 4.50 14.72
C VAL A 332 1.41 6.01 14.80
N SER A 333 0.28 6.53 14.34
CA SER A 333 0.00 7.96 14.41
C SER A 333 0.12 8.49 15.85
N TYR A 334 -0.38 7.73 16.82
CA TYR A 334 -0.32 8.11 18.21
C TYR A 334 1.11 8.03 18.76
N LYS A 335 1.87 6.97 18.40
CA LYS A 335 3.26 6.80 18.84
C LYS A 335 4.15 7.95 18.41
N VAL A 336 4.01 8.48 17.20
CA VAL A 336 4.83 9.63 16.73
C VAL A 336 4.66 10.84 17.66
N VAL A 337 3.43 11.14 18.06
CA VAL A 337 3.13 12.25 18.97
C VAL A 337 3.61 11.94 20.39
N TYR A 338 3.40 10.70 20.85
CA TYR A 338 3.84 10.24 22.16
C TYR A 338 5.37 10.33 22.32
N ASP A 339 6.12 9.86 21.32
CA ASP A 339 7.58 9.83 21.34
C ASP A 339 8.20 11.24 21.34
N ALA A 340 7.62 12.15 20.54
CA ALA A 340 8.02 13.55 20.54
C ALA A 340 7.79 14.21 21.91
N ARG A 341 6.68 13.89 22.58
CA ARG A 341 6.35 14.40 23.91
C ARG A 341 7.33 13.89 24.97
N GLU A 342 7.61 12.59 24.99
CA GLU A 342 8.56 12.00 25.94
C GLU A 342 10.00 12.49 25.72
N SER A 343 10.36 12.77 24.47
CA SER A 343 11.68 13.30 24.11
C SER A 343 11.82 14.83 24.24
N ALA A 344 10.80 15.52 24.79
CA ALA A 344 10.74 16.98 24.88
C ALA A 344 10.99 17.72 23.54
N LYS A 345 10.64 17.09 22.41
CA LYS A 345 10.71 17.69 21.08
C LYS A 345 9.48 18.56 20.81
N THR A 346 9.56 19.43 19.80
CA THR A 346 8.40 20.17 19.31
C THR A 346 7.31 19.21 18.84
N THR A 347 6.04 19.57 19.04
CA THR A 347 4.93 18.75 18.58
C THR A 347 5.01 18.58 17.07
N PRO A 348 5.09 17.34 16.55
CA PRO A 348 5.28 17.10 15.13
C PRO A 348 4.06 17.60 14.36
N GLU A 349 4.29 18.12 13.16
CA GLU A 349 3.21 18.50 12.28
C GLU A 349 2.42 17.27 11.81
N TRP A 350 1.16 17.49 11.41
CA TRP A 350 0.31 16.39 10.92
C TRP A 350 0.89 15.74 9.65
N THR A 351 1.65 16.50 8.86
CA THR A 351 2.33 16.06 7.63
C THR A 351 3.38 15.00 7.91
N GLU A 352 4.22 15.20 8.92
CA GLU A 352 5.23 14.23 9.37
C GLU A 352 4.59 12.94 9.86
N CYS A 353 3.55 13.08 10.69
CA CYS A 353 2.82 11.92 11.19
C CYS A 353 2.13 11.13 10.06
N PHE A 354 1.60 11.82 9.04
CA PHE A 354 0.98 11.19 7.88
C PHE A 354 2.00 10.39 7.05
N VAL A 355 3.22 10.92 6.86
CA VAL A 355 4.28 10.21 6.13
C VAL A 355 4.61 8.88 6.80
N GLU A 356 4.72 8.86 8.13
CA GLU A 356 4.98 7.62 8.89
C GLU A 356 3.84 6.62 8.77
N VAL A 357 2.58 7.08 8.79
CA VAL A 357 1.38 6.23 8.65
C VAL A 357 1.28 5.61 7.25
N VAL A 358 1.52 6.39 6.19
CA VAL A 358 1.37 5.91 4.80
C VAL A 358 2.45 4.90 4.41
N ARG A 359 3.66 5.02 4.98
CA ARG A 359 4.77 4.09 4.73
C ARG A 359 4.48 2.64 5.14
N ILE A 360 3.50 2.44 6.00
CA ILE A 360 3.10 1.11 6.49
C ILE A 360 2.19 0.39 5.50
N VAL A 361 1.41 1.12 4.71
CA VAL A 361 0.40 0.54 3.82
C VAL A 361 1.01 -0.46 2.82
N PRO A 362 2.14 -0.16 2.13
CA PRO A 362 2.81 -1.15 1.30
C PRO A 362 3.22 -2.42 2.05
N GLY A 363 3.70 -2.30 3.29
CA GLY A 363 4.11 -3.44 4.12
C GLY A 363 2.94 -4.33 4.52
N LEU A 364 1.77 -3.74 4.82
CA LEU A 364 0.53 -4.49 5.04
C LEU A 364 0.08 -5.24 3.78
N VAL A 365 0.19 -4.62 2.60
CA VAL A 365 -0.15 -5.26 1.33
C VAL A 365 0.78 -6.45 1.03
N LEU A 366 2.08 -6.29 1.24
CA LEU A 366 3.04 -7.38 1.06
C LEU A 366 2.81 -8.52 2.05
N SER A 367 2.56 -8.20 3.33
CA SER A 367 2.22 -9.19 4.36
C SER A 367 0.93 -9.94 4.03
N PHE A 368 -0.04 -9.26 3.40
CA PHE A 368 -1.25 -9.91 2.91
C PHE A 368 -0.94 -10.90 1.78
N PHE A 369 -0.09 -10.53 0.82
CA PHE A 369 0.35 -11.44 -0.25
C PHE A 369 1.05 -12.68 0.29
N GLU A 370 1.87 -12.51 1.32
CA GLU A 370 2.52 -13.62 2.01
C GLU A 370 1.49 -14.56 2.66
N ALA A 371 0.51 -14.00 3.39
CA ALA A 371 -0.57 -14.78 3.99
C ALA A 371 -1.42 -15.54 2.96
N VAL A 372 -1.63 -14.97 1.76
CA VAL A 372 -2.33 -15.64 0.65
C VAL A 372 -1.54 -16.84 0.12
N ILE A 373 -0.21 -16.72 -0.02
CA ILE A 373 0.65 -17.86 -0.43
C ILE A 373 0.59 -18.95 0.63
N MET A 374 0.71 -18.60 1.91
CA MET A 374 0.62 -19.56 3.00
C MET A 374 -0.75 -20.25 3.06
N ALA A 375 -1.84 -19.53 2.78
CA ALA A 375 -3.17 -20.11 2.65
C ALA A 375 -3.23 -21.14 1.50
N ALA A 376 -2.69 -20.80 0.33
CA ALA A 376 -2.69 -21.69 -0.83
C ALA A 376 -1.90 -22.99 -0.57
N ILE A 377 -0.72 -22.88 0.04
CA ILE A 377 0.12 -24.02 0.41
C ILE A 377 -0.58 -24.87 1.47
N SER A 378 -1.20 -24.25 2.48
CA SER A 378 -1.89 -24.99 3.53
C SER A 378 -3.08 -25.76 3.01
N ILE A 379 -3.83 -25.20 2.05
CA ILE A 379 -4.90 -25.94 1.39
C ILE A 379 -4.31 -27.14 0.65
N ALA A 380 -3.21 -26.98 -0.09
CA ALA A 380 -2.56 -28.07 -0.82
C ALA A 380 -2.20 -29.23 0.11
N VAL A 381 -1.55 -28.92 1.23
CA VAL A 381 -1.13 -29.93 2.21
C VAL A 381 -2.33 -30.57 2.91
N SER A 382 -3.37 -29.78 3.25
CA SER A 382 -4.61 -30.27 3.89
C SER A 382 -5.42 -31.24 3.02
N THR A 383 -5.20 -31.29 1.70
CA THR A 383 -5.87 -32.28 0.84
C THR A 383 -5.41 -33.71 1.08
N ARG A 384 -4.25 -33.92 1.69
CA ARG A 384 -3.64 -35.24 1.90
C ARG A 384 -3.31 -35.52 3.35
N LEU A 385 -3.03 -34.49 4.13
CA LEU A 385 -2.61 -34.63 5.52
C LEU A 385 -3.62 -34.02 6.49
N PRO A 386 -3.80 -34.61 7.68
CA PRO A 386 -4.65 -34.04 8.72
C PRO A 386 -4.03 -32.75 9.29
N MET A 387 -4.78 -32.08 10.17
CA MET A 387 -4.43 -30.75 10.69
C MET A 387 -3.02 -30.65 11.27
N LEU A 388 -2.62 -31.57 12.16
CA LEU A 388 -1.34 -31.46 12.87
C LEU A 388 -0.12 -31.47 11.92
N PRO A 389 0.04 -32.44 11.01
CA PRO A 389 1.11 -32.39 10.00
C PRO A 389 1.03 -31.16 9.10
N ASN A 390 -0.17 -30.69 8.73
CA ASN A 390 -0.33 -29.50 7.90
C ASN A 390 0.28 -28.26 8.58
N LEU A 391 -0.03 -28.04 9.86
CA LEU A 391 0.51 -26.93 10.64
C LEU A 391 2.05 -27.00 10.76
N VAL A 392 2.60 -28.18 11.02
CA VAL A 392 4.06 -28.38 11.15
C VAL A 392 4.79 -28.13 9.83
N ILE A 393 4.27 -28.66 8.72
CA ILE A 393 4.85 -28.49 7.38
C ILE A 393 4.77 -27.03 6.96
N CYS A 394 3.61 -26.39 7.09
CA CYS A 394 3.46 -24.98 6.72
C CYS A 394 4.31 -24.06 7.62
N GLY A 395 4.41 -24.35 8.91
CA GLY A 395 5.31 -23.63 9.82
C GLY A 395 6.78 -23.76 9.40
N SER A 396 7.20 -24.94 8.98
CA SER A 396 8.56 -25.18 8.47
C SER A 396 8.80 -24.46 7.14
N ILE A 397 7.82 -24.45 6.23
CA ILE A 397 7.89 -23.69 4.97
C ILE A 397 7.99 -22.19 5.25
N TYR A 398 7.24 -21.67 6.22
CA TYR A 398 7.32 -20.27 6.62
C TYR A 398 8.73 -19.90 7.11
N VAL A 399 9.29 -20.69 8.03
CA VAL A 399 10.63 -20.43 8.58
C VAL A 399 11.70 -20.55 7.50
N LEU A 400 11.68 -21.63 6.72
CA LEU A 400 12.65 -21.85 5.64
C LEU A 400 12.51 -20.81 4.53
N GLY A 401 11.30 -20.33 4.22
CA GLY A 401 11.05 -19.32 3.20
C GLY A 401 11.67 -17.94 3.53
N HIS A 402 11.77 -17.60 4.81
CA HIS A 402 12.46 -16.39 5.26
C HIS A 402 13.98 -16.59 5.35
N LEU A 403 14.43 -17.76 5.80
CA LEU A 403 15.86 -18.02 5.99
C LEU A 403 16.62 -18.39 4.71
N ALA A 404 15.95 -18.93 3.68
CA ALA A 404 16.60 -19.42 2.47
C ALA A 404 17.46 -18.33 1.79
N ALA A 405 16.93 -17.12 1.65
CA ALA A 405 17.67 -16.00 1.06
C ALA A 405 18.89 -15.59 1.91
N LEU A 406 18.75 -15.59 3.23
CA LEU A 406 19.84 -15.28 4.16
C LEU A 406 20.95 -16.33 4.09
N ILE A 407 20.61 -17.62 4.08
CA ILE A 407 21.56 -18.74 3.97
C ILE A 407 22.35 -18.67 2.65
N VAL A 408 21.69 -18.33 1.54
CA VAL A 408 22.37 -18.16 0.26
C VAL A 408 23.32 -16.97 0.31
N LYS A 409 22.86 -15.81 0.78
CA LYS A 409 23.68 -14.58 0.85
C LYS A 409 24.91 -14.77 1.75
N SER A 410 24.75 -15.44 2.90
CA SER A 410 25.85 -15.64 3.86
C SER A 410 26.87 -16.71 3.44
N SER A 411 26.55 -17.58 2.48
CA SER A 411 27.43 -18.68 2.06
C SER A 411 28.20 -18.43 0.77
N ILE A 412 28.05 -17.24 0.17
CA ILE A 412 28.79 -16.85 -1.05
C ILE A 412 30.28 -16.77 -0.73
N GLY A 413 31.09 -17.64 -1.35
CA GLY A 413 32.55 -17.63 -1.23
C GLY A 413 33.11 -18.44 -0.05
N GLU A 414 32.26 -18.90 0.88
CA GLU A 414 32.71 -19.70 2.03
C GLU A 414 32.42 -21.19 1.88
N ASN A 415 31.16 -21.56 1.60
CA ASN A 415 30.75 -22.97 1.60
C ASN A 415 29.81 -23.30 0.44
N VAL A 416 30.36 -24.00 -0.57
CA VAL A 416 29.65 -24.38 -1.80
C VAL A 416 28.45 -25.26 -1.52
N PHE A 417 28.51 -26.14 -0.51
CA PHE A 417 27.41 -27.03 -0.16
C PHE A 417 26.23 -26.26 0.44
N VAL A 418 26.50 -25.35 1.37
CA VAL A 418 25.45 -24.50 1.98
C VAL A 418 24.80 -23.60 0.94
N ASN A 419 25.59 -23.04 0.02
CA ASN A 419 25.08 -22.24 -1.10
C ASN A 419 24.20 -23.08 -2.04
N PHE A 420 24.61 -24.30 -2.38
CA PHE A 420 23.81 -25.22 -3.19
C PHE A 420 22.47 -25.57 -2.52
N ILE A 421 22.48 -25.95 -1.23
CA ILE A 421 21.25 -26.27 -0.49
C ILE A 421 20.35 -25.03 -0.37
N GLY A 422 20.91 -23.86 -0.08
CA GLY A 422 20.14 -22.61 -0.02
C GLY A 422 19.48 -22.26 -1.36
N LYS A 423 20.19 -22.47 -2.48
CA LYS A 423 19.63 -22.29 -3.83
C LYS A 423 18.54 -23.31 -4.14
N LEU A 424 18.74 -24.58 -3.77
CA LEU A 424 17.72 -25.62 -3.94
C LEU A 424 16.44 -25.27 -3.16
N LEU A 425 16.59 -24.85 -1.89
CA LEU A 425 15.46 -24.40 -1.08
C LEU A 425 14.76 -23.18 -1.70
N SER A 426 15.51 -22.22 -2.23
CA SER A 426 14.97 -21.02 -2.88
C SER A 426 14.25 -21.31 -4.22
N VAL A 427 14.51 -22.46 -4.84
CA VAL A 427 13.81 -22.90 -6.05
C VAL A 427 12.51 -23.63 -5.71
N VAL A 428 12.51 -24.45 -4.66
CA VAL A 428 11.36 -25.27 -4.27
C VAL A 428 10.37 -24.52 -3.39
N LEU A 429 10.86 -23.75 -2.43
CA LEU A 429 10.05 -23.00 -1.47
C LEU A 429 9.84 -21.56 -1.94
N PRO A 430 8.70 -20.93 -1.60
CA PRO A 430 8.53 -19.51 -1.84
C PRO A 430 9.56 -18.74 -1.02
N VAL A 431 10.35 -17.90 -1.68
CA VAL A 431 11.25 -16.97 -1.00
C VAL A 431 10.41 -15.83 -0.41
N LEU A 432 10.04 -15.96 0.88
CA LEU A 432 9.15 -15.03 1.58
C LEU A 432 9.83 -13.71 1.96
N ASP A 433 11.17 -13.66 1.95
CA ASP A 433 12.00 -12.44 2.11
C ASP A 433 11.59 -11.32 1.14
N HIS A 434 11.01 -11.65 -0.03
CA HIS A 434 10.47 -10.65 -0.97
C HIS A 434 9.24 -9.88 -0.46
N PHE A 435 8.62 -10.31 0.63
CA PHE A 435 7.50 -9.60 1.25
C PHE A 435 7.96 -8.80 2.49
N GLU A 436 9.21 -8.96 2.91
CA GLU A 436 9.81 -8.22 4.01
C GLU A 436 10.55 -6.99 3.50
N ILE A 437 10.10 -5.83 3.95
CA ILE A 437 10.64 -4.53 3.53
C ILE A 437 11.08 -3.70 4.73
N GLU A 438 11.57 -4.35 5.79
CA GLU A 438 11.95 -3.71 7.06
C GLU A 438 12.87 -2.50 6.82
N GLY A 439 13.86 -2.62 5.93
CA GLY A 439 14.76 -1.52 5.57
C GLY A 439 14.09 -0.34 4.86
N ALA A 440 13.11 -0.59 3.99
CA ALA A 440 12.38 0.47 3.29
C ALA A 440 11.35 1.16 4.19
N ILE A 441 10.77 0.43 5.14
CA ILE A 441 9.83 0.99 6.13
C ILE A 441 10.59 1.78 7.22
N ALA A 442 11.80 1.34 7.56
CA ALA A 442 12.68 2.00 8.53
C ALA A 442 13.45 3.20 7.94
N GLY A 443 13.69 3.23 6.62
CA GLY A 443 14.38 4.30 5.93
C GLY A 443 13.50 5.46 5.47
N ALA A 444 14.11 6.47 4.85
CA ALA A 444 13.39 7.58 4.23
C ALA A 444 12.77 7.22 2.86
N SER A 445 13.18 6.09 2.28
CA SER A 445 12.81 5.64 0.94
C SER A 445 11.41 5.02 0.90
N SER A 446 10.56 5.49 -0.02
CA SER A 446 9.25 4.87 -0.26
C SER A 446 9.37 3.60 -1.11
N VAL A 447 8.54 2.60 -0.84
CA VAL A 447 8.41 1.40 -1.67
C VAL A 447 7.85 1.79 -3.04
N PRO A 448 8.55 1.52 -4.15
CA PRO A 448 8.04 1.82 -5.49
C PRO A 448 6.79 1.00 -5.82
N ALA A 449 5.81 1.61 -6.52
CA ALA A 449 4.60 0.90 -6.94
C ALA A 449 4.90 -0.28 -7.90
N SER A 450 5.99 -0.19 -8.68
CA SER A 450 6.47 -1.28 -9.53
C SER A 450 6.85 -2.52 -8.71
N TYR A 451 7.45 -2.35 -7.53
CA TYR A 451 7.78 -3.45 -6.64
C TYR A 451 6.52 -4.18 -6.15
N LEU A 452 5.49 -3.43 -5.74
CA LEU A 452 4.19 -4.00 -5.38
C LEU A 452 3.55 -4.79 -6.54
N GLY A 453 3.68 -4.30 -7.77
CA GLY A 453 3.19 -4.99 -8.97
C GLY A 453 3.90 -6.33 -9.22
N TRP A 454 5.23 -6.35 -9.08
CA TRP A 454 6.01 -7.60 -9.19
C TRP A 454 5.73 -8.57 -8.05
N ALA A 455 5.58 -8.07 -6.81
CA ALA A 455 5.21 -8.89 -5.66
C ALA A 455 3.81 -9.49 -5.79
N LEU A 456 2.85 -8.73 -6.34
CA LEU A 456 1.51 -9.23 -6.67
C LEU A 456 1.59 -10.34 -7.73
N LEU A 457 2.36 -10.14 -8.80
CA LEU A 457 2.53 -11.16 -9.85
C LEU A 457 3.17 -12.42 -9.27
N TYR A 458 4.23 -12.28 -8.48
CA TYR A 458 4.89 -13.39 -7.81
C TYR A 458 3.92 -14.16 -6.89
N SER A 459 3.16 -13.45 -6.06
CA SER A 459 2.13 -14.05 -5.19
C SER A 459 1.04 -14.77 -5.97
N ALA A 460 0.53 -14.16 -7.05
CA ALA A 460 -0.48 -14.75 -7.90
C ALA A 460 0.02 -16.02 -8.61
N LEU A 461 1.26 -16.03 -9.10
CA LEU A 461 1.87 -17.19 -9.73
C LEU A 461 2.09 -18.34 -8.73
N TYR A 462 2.63 -18.05 -7.54
CA TYR A 462 2.84 -19.08 -6.51
C TYR A 462 1.53 -19.62 -5.95
N ALA A 463 0.57 -18.75 -5.63
CA ALA A 463 -0.75 -19.18 -5.18
C ALA A 463 -1.48 -19.97 -6.29
N GLY A 464 -1.36 -19.54 -7.55
CA GLY A 464 -1.90 -20.24 -8.71
C GLY A 464 -1.30 -21.64 -8.87
N ALA A 465 0.03 -21.76 -8.80
CA ALA A 465 0.72 -23.05 -8.86
C ALA A 465 0.32 -23.98 -7.71
N ALA A 466 0.25 -23.46 -6.47
CA ALA A 466 -0.21 -24.23 -5.32
C ALA A 466 -1.66 -24.70 -5.49
N VAL A 467 -2.56 -23.83 -5.97
CA VAL A 467 -3.96 -24.18 -6.27
C VAL A 467 -4.05 -25.22 -7.39
N LEU A 468 -3.21 -25.14 -8.43
CA LEU A 468 -3.17 -26.17 -9.49
C LEU A 468 -2.74 -27.53 -8.94
N ILE A 469 -1.74 -27.56 -8.05
CA ILE A 469 -1.33 -28.79 -7.35
C ILE A 469 -2.50 -29.34 -6.53
N VAL A 470 -3.25 -28.49 -5.83
CA VAL A 470 -4.45 -28.89 -5.07
C VAL A 470 -5.48 -29.55 -6.01
N LEU A 471 -5.74 -28.96 -7.17
CA LEU A 471 -6.70 -29.49 -8.14
C LEU A 471 -6.30 -30.89 -8.62
N ILE A 472 -5.01 -31.09 -8.93
CA ILE A 472 -4.47 -32.40 -9.36
C ILE A 472 -4.60 -33.41 -8.22
N LEU A 473 -4.11 -33.07 -7.02
CA LEU A 473 -4.13 -33.97 -5.86
C LEU A 473 -5.55 -34.37 -5.45
N PHE A 474 -6.55 -33.52 -5.68
CA PHE A 474 -7.94 -33.79 -5.32
C PHE A 474 -8.72 -34.54 -6.42
N GLU A 475 -8.29 -34.46 -7.68
CA GLU A 475 -8.88 -35.23 -8.78
C GLU A 475 -8.58 -36.73 -8.58
N ASP A 476 -7.35 -37.06 -8.18
CA ASP A 476 -6.88 -38.43 -7.96
C ASP A 476 -7.32 -39.04 -6.61
N ARG A 477 -7.99 -38.28 -5.74
CA ARG A 477 -8.46 -38.81 -4.44
C ARG A 477 -9.82 -39.49 -4.66
N ASP A 478 -9.83 -40.82 -4.57
CA ASP A 478 -11.07 -41.58 -4.41
C ASP A 478 -11.72 -41.19 -3.08
N LEU A 479 -12.85 -40.51 -3.18
CA LEU A 479 -13.69 -40.17 -2.03
C LEU A 479 -14.71 -41.28 -1.72
N ALA A 480 -14.58 -42.45 -2.35
CA ALA A 480 -15.51 -43.59 -2.23
C ALA A 480 -15.11 -44.55 -1.10
#